data_AF-A0A316HKA8-F1
#
_entry.id   AF-A0A316HKA8-F1
#
_cell.length_a   1.000
_cell.length_b   1.000
_cell.length_c   1.000
_cell.angle_alpha   90.00
_cell.angle_beta   90.00
_cell.angle_gamma   90.00
#
_symmetry.space_group_name_H-M   'P 1'
#
loop_
_entity.id
_entity.type
_entity.pdbx_description
1 polymer ?
#
loop_
_entity_poly.entity_id
_entity_poly.type
_entity_poly.pdbx_seq_one_letter_code
_entity_poly.pdbx_strand_id
1 'polypeptide(L)'
;MKTKEEILNSYNTTGQDGLPEISAADLLNAMEVYKQQWAEAAFNAARKQKNGSFEFETFNDFIESEKQALPVVNDNFGITLSAVADSIVTNFLPDDAAVNEFSFDFNLEGKGFTAFYTRDKEGYWKMSNWKEQ
;
A
#
# COMPACT_ATOMS: atom_id res chain seq x y z
N MET A 1 14.10 -7.34 19.56
CA MET A 1 13.95 -7.92 18.21
C MET A 1 14.27 -9.40 18.31
N LYS A 2 13.43 -10.27 17.76
CA LYS A 2 13.71 -11.71 17.72
C LYS A 2 14.66 -12.00 16.56
N THR A 3 15.52 -13.01 16.69
CA THR A 3 16.34 -13.47 15.57
C THR A 3 15.49 -14.19 14.53
N LYS A 4 16.05 -14.39 13.34
CA LYS A 4 15.40 -15.16 12.27
C LYS A 4 15.05 -16.57 12.73
N GLU A 5 15.95 -17.24 13.46
CA GLU A 5 15.72 -18.59 13.98
C GLU A 5 14.63 -18.62 15.05
N GLU A 6 14.57 -17.63 15.94
CA GLU A 6 13.52 -17.53 16.95
C GLU A 6 12.12 -17.32 16.33
N ILE A 7 12.06 -16.54 15.25
CA ILE A 7 10.81 -16.32 14.51
C ILE A 7 10.42 -17.62 13.80
N LEU A 8 11.30 -18.24 13.03
CA LEU A 8 11.02 -19.52 12.35
C LEU A 8 10.58 -20.61 13.33
N ASN A 9 11.26 -20.74 14.46
CA ASN A 9 10.92 -21.73 15.48
C ASN A 9 9.54 -21.52 16.10
N SER A 10 9.03 -20.28 16.16
CA SER A 10 7.68 -20.02 16.68
C SER A 10 6.56 -20.50 15.76
N TYR A 11 6.88 -20.81 14.50
CA TYR A 11 5.97 -21.31 13.47
C TYR A 11 6.19 -22.78 13.14
N ASN A 12 7.23 -23.42 13.70
CA ASN A 12 7.45 -24.83 13.51
C ASN A 12 6.41 -25.64 14.28
N THR A 13 5.93 -26.68 13.61
CA THR A 13 5.17 -27.78 14.19
C THR A 13 6.06 -29.01 14.30
N THR A 14 5.65 -30.01 15.07
CA THR A 14 6.37 -31.28 15.15
C THR A 14 5.72 -32.28 14.19
N GLY A 15 6.49 -32.74 13.21
CA GLY A 15 6.09 -33.78 12.26
C GLY A 15 5.92 -35.14 12.95
N GLN A 16 5.33 -36.09 12.24
CA GLN A 16 5.10 -37.46 12.76
C GLN A 16 6.41 -38.20 13.08
N ASP A 17 7.51 -37.78 12.49
CA ASP A 17 8.87 -38.27 12.73
C ASP A 17 9.59 -37.57 13.90
N GLY A 18 8.92 -36.61 14.57
CA GLY A 18 9.49 -35.81 15.65
C GLY A 18 10.40 -34.68 15.18
N LEU A 19 10.53 -34.45 13.86
CA LEU A 19 11.32 -33.36 13.32
C LEU A 19 10.50 -32.07 13.22
N PRO A 20 11.14 -30.88 13.28
CA PRO A 20 10.47 -29.62 13.04
C PRO A 20 9.99 -29.55 11.58
N GLU A 21 8.70 -29.33 11.39
CA GLU A 21 8.08 -29.10 10.09
C GLU A 21 7.39 -27.73 10.09
N ILE A 22 7.53 -27.00 8.99
CA ILE A 22 6.85 -25.73 8.76
C ILE A 22 6.06 -25.81 7.47
N SER A 23 4.78 -25.41 7.53
CA SER A 23 3.98 -25.30 6.33
C SER A 23 4.44 -24.12 5.47
N ALA A 24 4.10 -24.12 4.18
CA ALA A 24 4.41 -22.98 3.31
C ALA A 24 3.73 -21.68 3.80
N ALA A 25 2.53 -21.77 4.37
CA ALA A 25 1.82 -20.63 4.94
C ALA A 25 2.52 -20.09 6.19
N ASP A 26 2.99 -21.00 7.06
CA ASP A 26 3.68 -20.64 8.30
C ASP A 26 5.07 -20.06 8.03
N LEU A 27 5.77 -20.56 7.01
CA LEU A 27 7.01 -19.97 6.53
C LEU A 27 6.80 -18.55 6.02
N LEU A 28 5.73 -18.32 5.23
CA LEU A 28 5.39 -16.99 4.75
C LEU A 28 5.09 -16.03 5.91
N ASN A 29 4.32 -16.48 6.90
CA ASN A 29 4.03 -15.72 8.11
C ASN A 29 5.30 -15.36 8.88
N ALA A 30 6.22 -16.33 9.05
CA ALA A 30 7.50 -16.11 9.72
C ALA A 30 8.36 -15.07 8.99
N MET A 31 8.38 -15.12 7.65
CA MET A 31 9.09 -14.14 6.83
C MET A 31 8.49 -12.73 6.94
N GLU A 32 7.17 -12.61 6.97
CA GLU A 32 6.51 -11.30 7.09
C GLU A 32 6.75 -10.67 8.46
N VAL A 33 6.72 -11.46 9.54
CA VAL A 33 7.07 -10.98 10.89
C VAL A 33 8.53 -10.51 10.94
N TYR A 34 9.45 -11.27 10.34
CA TYR A 34 10.85 -10.87 10.27
C TYR A 34 11.02 -9.54 9.53
N LYS A 35 10.39 -9.40 8.35
CA LYS A 35 10.40 -8.18 7.55
C LYS A 35 9.83 -6.99 8.33
N GLN A 36 8.73 -7.18 9.05
CA GLN A 36 8.10 -6.11 9.84
C GLN A 36 9.01 -5.65 10.99
N GLN A 37 9.63 -6.57 11.73
CA GLN A 37 10.56 -6.22 12.80
C GLN A 37 11.79 -5.46 12.27
N TRP A 38 12.32 -5.84 11.10
CA TRP A 38 13.44 -5.14 10.47
C TRP A 38 13.05 -3.75 9.97
N ALA A 39 11.88 -3.62 9.36
CA ALA A 39 11.36 -2.33 8.92
C ALA A 39 11.16 -1.37 10.09
N GLU A 40 10.58 -1.84 11.19
CA GLU A 40 10.42 -1.06 12.42
C GLU A 40 11.76 -0.65 13.04
N ALA A 41 12.74 -1.56 13.10
CA ALA A 41 14.07 -1.26 13.61
C ALA A 41 14.81 -0.24 12.75
N ALA A 42 14.74 -0.38 11.42
CA ALA A 42 15.32 0.57 10.47
C ALA A 42 14.65 1.94 10.58
N PHE A 43 13.32 1.97 10.71
CA PHE A 43 12.58 3.20 10.95
C PHE A 43 13.01 3.88 12.26
N ASN A 44 13.08 3.14 13.37
CA ASN A 44 13.48 3.70 14.66
C ASN A 44 14.93 4.25 14.64
N ALA A 45 15.80 3.68 13.81
CA ALA A 45 17.16 4.18 13.60
C ALA A 45 17.21 5.42 12.69
N ALA A 46 16.31 5.53 11.72
CA ALA A 46 16.31 6.59 10.70
C ALA A 46 15.31 7.73 10.94
N ARG A 47 14.40 7.59 11.91
CA ARG A 47 13.30 8.55 12.14
C ARG A 47 13.84 9.95 12.41
N LYS A 48 13.26 10.92 11.70
CA LYS A 48 13.70 12.31 11.73
C LYS A 48 13.19 13.02 12.98
N GLN A 49 14.05 13.81 13.60
CA GLN A 49 13.64 14.75 14.64
C GLN A 49 13.34 16.11 14.04
N LYS A 50 12.23 16.71 14.46
CA LYS A 50 11.80 18.06 14.13
C LYS A 50 11.49 18.79 15.43
N ASN A 51 12.24 19.86 15.71
CA ASN A 51 12.08 20.68 16.92
C ASN A 51 12.15 19.89 18.25
N GLY A 52 13.01 18.87 18.33
CA GLY A 52 13.20 18.08 19.55
C GLY A 52 12.20 16.94 19.76
N SER A 53 11.22 16.79 18.87
CA SER A 53 10.30 15.65 18.82
C SER A 53 10.51 14.85 17.54
N PHE A 54 10.15 13.57 17.53
CA PHE A 54 10.16 12.79 16.28
C PHE A 54 8.99 13.23 15.39
N GLU A 55 9.22 13.32 14.09
CA GLU A 55 8.17 13.62 13.10
C GLU A 55 7.08 12.54 13.10
N PHE A 56 7.48 11.31 13.38
CA PHE A 56 6.62 10.16 13.66
C PHE A 56 7.14 9.45 14.91
N GLU A 57 6.29 9.32 15.94
CA GLU A 57 6.65 8.71 17.22
C GLU A 57 6.95 7.22 17.05
N THR A 58 6.12 6.51 16.27
CA THR A 58 6.24 5.07 16.03
C THR A 58 6.25 4.72 14.54
N PHE A 59 6.71 3.50 14.23
CA PHE A 59 6.64 2.97 12.87
C PHE A 59 5.18 2.86 12.39
N ASN A 60 4.24 2.56 13.30
CA ASN A 60 2.83 2.48 12.94
C ASN A 60 2.26 3.85 12.55
N ASP A 61 2.63 4.93 13.25
CA ASP A 61 2.20 6.29 12.91
C ASP A 61 2.68 6.69 11.51
N PHE A 62 3.92 6.32 11.16
CA PHE A 62 4.46 6.51 9.82
C PHE A 62 3.66 5.73 8.77
N ILE A 63 3.43 4.43 9.01
CA ILE A 63 2.65 3.59 8.08
C ILE A 63 1.20 4.11 7.92
N GLU A 64 0.57 4.59 8.99
CA GLU A 64 -0.76 5.19 8.93
C GLU A 64 -0.77 6.52 8.17
N SER A 65 0.27 7.34 8.31
CA SER A 65 0.41 8.56 7.52
C SER A 65 0.58 8.28 6.02
N GLU A 66 1.32 7.23 5.66
CA GLU A 66 1.49 6.79 4.27
C GLU A 66 0.19 6.19 3.71
N LYS A 67 -0.61 5.49 4.53
CA LYS A 67 -1.95 5.00 4.14
C LYS A 67 -2.95 6.14 3.93
N GLN A 68 -2.78 7.29 4.59
CA GLN A 68 -3.57 8.49 4.31
C GLN A 68 -3.05 9.26 3.08
N ALA A 69 -1.76 9.09 2.74
CA ALA A 69 -1.12 9.71 1.58
C ALA A 69 -1.26 8.90 0.27
N LEU A 70 -1.64 7.62 0.36
CA LEU A 70 -1.82 6.74 -0.80
C LEU A 70 -3.25 6.18 -0.81
N PRO A 71 -3.99 6.26 -1.93
CA PRO A 71 -5.11 5.35 -2.11
C PRO A 71 -4.56 3.92 -2.03
N VAL A 72 -5.21 3.11 -1.20
CA VAL A 72 -4.92 1.68 -1.08
C VAL A 72 -5.16 1.01 -2.44
N VAL A 73 -4.12 0.86 -3.25
CA VAL A 73 -4.10 -0.03 -4.41
C VAL A 73 -3.42 -1.32 -3.98
N ASN A 74 -4.17 -2.19 -3.29
CA ASN A 74 -3.74 -3.56 -3.02
C ASN A 74 -4.90 -4.56 -3.09
N ASP A 75 -5.98 -4.19 -3.77
CA ASP A 75 -7.11 -5.07 -4.03
C ASP A 75 -7.27 -5.25 -5.55
N ASN A 76 -7.52 -6.49 -6.00
CA ASN A 76 -7.71 -6.81 -7.42
C ASN A 76 -8.83 -5.96 -8.05
N PHE A 77 -9.77 -5.52 -7.20
CA PHE A 77 -10.82 -4.56 -7.53
C PHE A 77 -10.27 -3.17 -7.89
N GLY A 78 -9.30 -2.64 -7.14
CA GLY A 78 -8.68 -1.34 -7.43
C GLY A 78 -7.94 -1.33 -8.77
N ILE A 79 -7.27 -2.44 -9.13
CA ILE A 79 -6.64 -2.61 -10.44
C ILE A 79 -7.70 -2.59 -11.55
N THR A 80 -8.79 -3.33 -11.37
CA THR A 80 -9.90 -3.38 -12.34
C THR A 80 -10.55 -2.00 -12.50
N LEU A 81 -10.79 -1.31 -11.38
CA LEU A 81 -11.35 0.03 -11.35
C LEU A 81 -10.46 1.02 -12.11
N SER A 82 -9.15 0.98 -11.85
CA SER A 82 -8.16 1.84 -12.53
C SER A 82 -8.14 1.57 -14.03
N ALA A 83 -8.13 0.30 -14.44
CA ALA A 83 -8.12 -0.09 -15.84
C ALA A 83 -9.39 0.38 -16.59
N VAL A 84 -10.56 0.28 -15.95
CA VAL A 84 -11.81 0.77 -16.52
C VAL A 84 -11.79 2.30 -16.62
N ALA A 85 -11.39 3.00 -15.56
CA ALA A 85 -11.25 4.46 -15.58
C ALA A 85 -10.29 4.94 -16.66
N ASP A 86 -9.12 4.29 -16.79
CA ASP A 86 -8.11 4.60 -17.82
C ASP A 86 -8.63 4.34 -19.25
N SER A 87 -9.53 3.38 -19.44
CA SER A 87 -10.12 3.10 -20.76
C SER A 87 -11.03 4.23 -21.27
N ILE A 88 -11.61 5.02 -20.36
CA ILE A 88 -12.56 6.09 -20.67
C ILE A 88 -12.02 7.49 -20.40
N VAL A 89 -10.87 7.61 -19.72
CA VAL A 89 -10.25 8.88 -19.30
C VAL A 89 -10.10 9.89 -20.44
N THR A 90 -9.85 9.41 -21.66
CA THR A 90 -9.66 10.23 -22.86
C THR A 90 -10.89 11.07 -23.21
N ASN A 91 -12.08 10.65 -22.79
CA ASN A 91 -13.33 11.42 -23.01
C ASN A 91 -13.52 12.56 -21.99
N PHE A 92 -12.73 12.57 -20.92
CA PHE A 92 -12.86 13.50 -19.79
C PHE A 92 -11.62 14.37 -19.61
N LEU A 93 -10.65 14.29 -20.54
CA LEU A 93 -9.46 15.11 -20.47
C LEU A 93 -9.82 16.59 -20.60
N PRO A 94 -9.33 17.46 -19.71
CA PRO A 94 -9.54 18.90 -19.82
C PRO A 94 -8.78 19.45 -21.04
N ASP A 95 -9.45 20.31 -21.81
CA ASP A 95 -8.86 21.00 -22.96
C ASP A 95 -7.86 22.10 -22.53
N ASP A 96 -7.98 22.58 -21.29
CA ASP A 96 -7.12 23.62 -20.74
C ASP A 96 -5.78 23.05 -20.26
N ALA A 97 -4.69 23.52 -20.87
CA ALA A 97 -3.34 23.13 -20.54
C ALA A 97 -2.90 23.54 -19.12
N ALA A 98 -3.57 24.52 -18.48
CA ALA A 98 -3.28 24.96 -17.11
C ALA A 98 -3.85 24.02 -16.04
N VAL A 99 -4.74 23.11 -16.41
CA VAL A 99 -5.35 22.15 -15.48
C VAL A 99 -4.34 21.03 -15.19
N ASN A 100 -4.09 20.79 -13.90
CA ASN A 100 -3.19 19.74 -13.42
C ASN A 100 -3.90 18.63 -12.65
N GLU A 101 -5.20 18.79 -12.41
CA GLU A 101 -6.05 17.82 -11.74
C GLU A 101 -7.46 17.85 -12.33
N PHE A 102 -8.08 16.69 -12.48
CA PHE A 102 -9.50 16.61 -12.83
C PHE A 102 -10.09 15.32 -12.27
N SER A 103 -11.42 15.24 -12.28
CA SER A 103 -12.14 14.06 -11.83
C SER A 103 -13.40 13.85 -12.66
N PHE A 104 -13.81 12.60 -12.80
CA PHE A 104 -15.06 12.25 -13.46
C PHE A 104 -15.73 11.07 -12.77
N ASP A 105 -17.05 10.99 -12.94
CA ASP A 105 -17.86 9.91 -12.42
C ASP A 105 -18.06 8.83 -13.47
N PHE A 106 -18.04 7.57 -13.05
CA PHE A 106 -18.30 6.41 -13.89
C PHE A 106 -18.96 5.29 -13.08
N ASN A 107 -19.61 4.35 -13.78
CA ASN A 107 -20.25 3.20 -13.15
C ASN A 107 -19.45 1.93 -13.42
N LEU A 108 -19.25 1.12 -12.39
CA LEU A 108 -18.63 -0.21 -12.47
C LEU A 108 -19.47 -1.19 -11.64
N GLU A 109 -19.88 -2.31 -12.26
CA GLU A 109 -20.68 -3.36 -11.61
C GLU A 109 -21.96 -2.85 -10.91
N GLY A 110 -22.59 -1.80 -11.46
CA GLY A 110 -23.81 -1.22 -10.92
C GLY A 110 -23.61 -0.27 -9.73
N LYS A 111 -22.35 0.05 -9.39
CA LYS A 111 -21.98 1.06 -8.39
C LYS A 111 -21.35 2.28 -9.06
N GLY A 112 -21.60 3.46 -8.47
CA GLY A 112 -21.02 4.72 -8.92
C GLY A 112 -19.67 4.97 -8.25
N PHE A 113 -18.71 5.44 -9.04
CA PHE A 113 -17.37 5.79 -8.58
C PHE A 113 -16.95 7.12 -9.18
N THR A 114 -16.16 7.89 -8.43
CA THR A 114 -15.45 9.07 -8.92
C THR A 114 -13.97 8.72 -9.03
N ALA A 115 -13.38 8.86 -10.21
CA ALA A 115 -11.94 8.76 -10.42
C ALA A 115 -11.29 10.16 -10.39
N PHE A 116 -10.16 10.27 -9.71
CA PHE A 116 -9.36 11.49 -9.62
C PHE A 116 -8.05 11.28 -10.36
N TYR A 117 -7.68 12.23 -11.21
CA TYR A 117 -6.47 12.21 -12.02
C TYR A 117 -5.61 13.43 -11.75
N THR A 118 -4.30 13.25 -11.81
CA THR A 118 -3.31 14.32 -11.69
C THR A 118 -2.29 14.19 -12.82
N ARG A 119 -1.86 15.33 -13.36
CA ARG A 119 -0.81 15.37 -14.38
C ARG A 119 0.55 15.22 -13.72
N ASP A 120 1.37 14.29 -14.21
CA ASP A 120 2.73 14.08 -13.72
C ASP A 120 3.72 15.08 -14.34
N LYS A 121 4.98 15.00 -13.89
CA LYS A 121 6.07 15.88 -14.36
C LYS A 121 6.41 15.71 -15.84
N GLU A 122 6.02 14.59 -16.44
CA GLU A 122 6.23 14.27 -17.85
C GLU A 122 5.01 14.67 -18.71
N GLY A 123 3.94 15.18 -18.07
CA GLY A 123 2.72 15.63 -18.73
C GLY A 123 1.66 14.54 -18.90
N TYR A 124 1.88 13.33 -18.38
CA TYR A 124 0.92 12.25 -18.47
C TYR A 124 -0.09 12.31 -17.33
N TRP A 125 -1.33 11.96 -17.64
CA TRP A 125 -2.39 11.85 -16.66
C TRP A 125 -2.33 10.48 -15.98
N LYS A 126 -2.28 10.48 -14.64
CA LYS A 126 -2.29 9.26 -13.83
C LYS A 126 -3.42 9.35 -12.82
N MET A 127 -4.12 8.24 -12.63
CA MET A 127 -5.16 8.16 -11.60
C MET A 127 -4.48 8.28 -10.23
N SER A 128 -4.85 9.32 -9.50
CA SER A 128 -4.29 9.64 -8.19
C SER A 128 -5.14 9.13 -7.05
N ASN A 129 -6.47 8.97 -7.23
CA ASN A 129 -7.38 8.41 -6.25
C ASN A 129 -8.71 7.95 -6.88
N TRP A 130 -9.55 7.25 -6.12
CA TRP A 130 -10.94 6.97 -6.45
C TRP A 130 -11.82 6.97 -5.20
N LYS A 131 -13.12 7.18 -5.39
CA LYS A 131 -14.12 7.18 -4.31
C LYS A 131 -15.41 6.48 -4.78
N GLU A 132 -15.96 5.59 -3.97
CA GLU A 132 -17.32 5.06 -4.16
C GLU A 132 -18.36 6.11 -3.73
N GLN A 133 -19.43 6.28 -4.53
CA GLN A 133 -20.50 7.24 -4.29
C GLN A 133 -21.51 6.76 -3.24
#